data_AF-Q3J1F7-F1
#
_entry.id   AF-Q3J1F7-F1
#
_cell.length_a   1.000
_cell.length_b   1.000
_cell.length_c   1.000
_cell.angle_alpha   90.00
_cell.angle_beta   90.00
_cell.angle_gamma   90.00
#
_symmetry.space_group_name_H-M   'P 1'
#
loop_
_entity.id
_entity.type
_entity.pdbx_description
1 polymer ?
#
loop_
_entity_poly.entity_id
_entity_poly.type
_entity_poly.pdbx_seq_one_letter_code
_entity_poly.pdbx_strand_id
1 'polypeptide(L)'
;MTIRREFCDSKCRQRFYTAEKQAARAEARKSQKCLFCGGQMGAYGRIYCSEACKVRSGDDMRAKRNKRNCKVCGKRFFPTNEGQVYCGLKCRDDDKRIRWPKVCLVCGITFRPHQVEQVTCSRACKGQMQRTVPDRTCIGCGQVFRPKRAAQTACSKSCAMKARMRKG
;
A
#
# COMPACT_ATOMS: atom_id res chain seq x y z
N MET A 1 2.07 -42.76 -50.64
CA MET A 1 1.99 -43.18 -49.23
C MET A 1 0.68 -42.68 -48.63
N THR A 2 -0.31 -43.56 -48.51
CA THR A 2 -1.61 -43.25 -47.90
C THR A 2 -1.45 -43.21 -46.38
N ILE A 3 -1.62 -42.04 -45.76
CA ILE A 3 -1.61 -41.89 -44.31
C ILE A 3 -2.86 -42.61 -43.77
N ARG A 4 -2.69 -43.78 -43.17
CA ARG A 4 -3.78 -44.46 -42.46
C ARG A 4 -4.21 -43.57 -41.29
N ARG A 5 -5.49 -43.20 -41.23
CA ARG A 5 -6.06 -42.55 -40.04
C ARG A 5 -6.05 -43.56 -38.89
N GLU A 6 -5.21 -43.32 -37.89
CA GLU A 6 -5.08 -44.16 -36.69
C GLU A 6 -6.30 -44.07 -35.75
N PHE A 7 -7.18 -43.09 -35.95
CA PHE A 7 -8.35 -42.85 -35.10
C PHE A 7 -9.63 -42.71 -35.93
N CYS A 8 -10.73 -43.23 -35.36
CA CYS A 8 -12.06 -43.23 -35.96
C CYS A 8 -12.62 -41.81 -36.18
N ASP A 9 -12.39 -40.92 -35.22
CA ASP A 9 -12.82 -39.53 -35.19
C ASP A 9 -11.95 -38.70 -34.20
N SER A 10 -12.26 -37.41 -34.04
CA SER A 10 -11.56 -36.52 -33.10
C SER A 10 -11.79 -36.89 -31.62
N LYS A 11 -12.93 -37.49 -31.27
CA LYS A 11 -13.27 -37.92 -29.90
C LYS A 11 -12.45 -39.15 -29.49
N CYS A 12 -12.31 -40.13 -30.39
CA CYS A 12 -11.43 -41.29 -30.31
C CYS A 12 -9.99 -40.82 -29.98
N ARG A 13 -9.47 -39.86 -30.76
CA ARG A 13 -8.13 -39.28 -30.56
C ARG A 13 -8.00 -38.56 -29.20
N GLN A 14 -8.98 -37.75 -28.81
CA GLN A 14 -8.95 -37.04 -27.53
C GLN A 14 -9.00 -38.00 -26.33
N ARG A 15 -9.83 -39.05 -26.40
CA ARG A 15 -9.91 -40.09 -25.36
C ARG A 15 -8.59 -40.82 -25.19
N PHE A 16 -7.94 -41.20 -26.29
CA PHE A 16 -6.63 -41.84 -26.28
C PHE A 16 -5.60 -40.99 -25.53
N TYR A 17 -5.38 -39.74 -25.94
CA TYR A 17 -4.41 -38.87 -25.26
C TYR A 17 -4.79 -38.53 -23.83
N THR A 18 -6.09 -38.46 -23.52
CA THR A 18 -6.55 -38.22 -22.15
C THR A 18 -6.23 -39.43 -21.26
N ALA A 19 -6.49 -40.64 -21.74
CA ALA A 19 -6.15 -41.88 -21.04
C ALA A 19 -4.64 -42.03 -20.87
N GLU A 20 -3.85 -41.74 -21.90
CA GLU A 20 -2.38 -41.75 -21.83
C GLU A 20 -1.85 -40.74 -20.80
N LYS A 21 -2.36 -39.49 -20.81
CA LYS A 21 -2.04 -38.48 -19.79
C LYS A 21 -2.46 -38.92 -18.39
N GLN A 22 -3.60 -39.59 -18.24
CA GLN A 22 -4.05 -40.11 -16.95
C GLN A 22 -3.14 -41.25 -16.45
N ALA A 23 -2.74 -42.17 -17.33
CA ALA A 23 -1.80 -43.25 -17.01
C ALA A 23 -0.43 -42.69 -16.62
N ALA A 24 0.13 -41.74 -17.38
CA ALA A 24 1.39 -41.08 -17.05
C ALA A 24 1.33 -40.35 -15.69
N ARG A 25 0.22 -39.65 -15.40
CA ARG A 25 -0.01 -39.04 -14.08
C ARG A 25 -0.14 -40.08 -12.97
N ALA A 26 -0.78 -41.22 -13.23
CA ALA A 26 -0.91 -42.30 -12.26
C ALA A 26 0.45 -42.92 -11.92
N GLU A 27 1.31 -43.10 -12.92
CA GLU A 27 2.67 -43.61 -12.71
C GLU A 27 3.55 -42.62 -11.95
N ALA A 28 3.51 -41.33 -12.33
CA ALA A 28 4.22 -40.27 -11.60
C ALA A 28 3.76 -40.13 -10.12
N ARG A 29 2.51 -40.52 -9.79
CA ARG A 29 2.03 -40.53 -8.41
C ARG A 29 2.70 -41.61 -7.57
N LYS A 30 2.99 -42.78 -8.14
CA LYS A 30 3.61 -43.90 -7.40
C LYS A 30 5.02 -43.54 -6.92
N SER A 31 5.72 -42.68 -7.65
CA SER A 31 7.08 -42.25 -7.31
C SER A 31 7.14 -40.97 -6.45
N GLN A 32 6.01 -40.33 -6.16
CA GLN A 32 5.99 -39.08 -5.38
C GLN A 32 6.28 -39.36 -3.90
N LYS A 33 7.35 -38.74 -3.39
CA LYS A 33 7.79 -38.82 -1.99
C LYS A 33 7.41 -37.55 -1.23
N CYS A 34 7.20 -37.69 0.07
CA CYS A 34 7.03 -36.54 0.95
C CYS A 34 8.30 -35.67 0.97
N LEU A 35 8.16 -34.37 0.72
CA LEU A 35 9.31 -33.44 0.73
C LEU A 35 9.99 -33.30 2.10
N PHE A 36 9.32 -33.68 3.19
CA PHE A 36 9.87 -33.57 4.54
C PHE A 36 10.53 -34.87 5.02
N CYS A 37 9.83 -36.00 4.97
CA CYS A 37 10.33 -37.28 5.53
C CYS A 37 10.71 -38.32 4.47
N GLY A 38 10.47 -38.08 3.18
CA GLY A 38 10.72 -39.04 2.11
C GLY A 38 9.73 -40.20 2.01
N GLY A 39 8.73 -40.29 2.91
CA GLY A 39 7.71 -41.34 2.91
C GLY A 39 6.80 -41.34 1.68
N GLN A 40 6.16 -42.48 1.39
CA GLN A 40 5.22 -42.62 0.28
C GLN A 40 3.96 -41.75 0.47
N MET A 41 3.47 -41.19 -0.63
CA MET A 41 2.32 -40.27 -0.65
C MET A 41 1.04 -41.01 -1.04
N GLY A 42 -0.02 -40.87 -0.25
CA GLY A 42 -1.29 -41.58 -0.50
C GLY A 42 -2.28 -40.88 -1.44
N ALA A 43 -2.24 -39.55 -1.56
CA ALA A 43 -3.23 -38.77 -2.32
C ALA A 43 -2.58 -37.75 -3.26
N TYR A 44 -3.17 -37.57 -4.44
CA TYR A 44 -2.73 -36.61 -5.46
C TYR A 44 -2.83 -35.16 -4.94
N GLY A 45 -1.84 -34.34 -5.29
CA GLY A 45 -1.82 -32.90 -4.99
C GLY A 45 -1.32 -32.53 -3.60
N ARG A 46 -1.00 -33.51 -2.73
CA ARG A 46 -0.33 -33.24 -1.46
C ARG A 46 1.18 -33.13 -1.67
N ILE A 47 1.83 -32.30 -0.86
CA ILE A 47 3.30 -32.15 -0.81
C ILE A 47 3.89 -32.96 0.35
N TYR A 48 3.07 -33.22 1.38
CA TYR A 48 3.44 -33.91 2.61
C TYR A 48 2.57 -35.14 2.85
N CYS A 49 3.14 -36.22 3.40
CA CYS A 49 2.41 -37.47 3.64
C CYS A 49 1.39 -37.36 4.79
N SER A 50 1.59 -36.41 5.71
CA SER A 50 0.72 -36.15 6.86
C SER A 50 0.72 -34.66 7.22
N GLU A 51 -0.30 -34.23 7.97
CA GLU A 51 -0.33 -32.87 8.53
C GLU A 51 0.86 -32.62 9.47
N ALA A 52 1.31 -33.65 10.20
CA ALA A 52 2.51 -33.57 11.03
C ALA A 52 3.77 -33.23 10.22
N CYS A 53 3.98 -33.86 9.05
CA CYS A 53 5.11 -33.52 8.18
C CYS A 53 5.02 -32.11 7.60
N LYS A 54 3.80 -31.63 7.29
CA LYS A 54 3.57 -30.26 6.84
C LYS A 54 3.92 -29.23 7.92
N VAL A 55 3.50 -29.47 9.16
CA VAL A 55 3.81 -28.59 10.30
C VAL A 55 5.33 -28.56 10.55
N ARG A 56 5.98 -29.74 10.61
CA ARG A 56 7.43 -29.82 10.85
C ARG A 56 8.27 -29.17 9.74
N SER A 57 7.86 -29.33 8.48
CA SER A 57 8.48 -28.61 7.36
C SER A 57 8.35 -27.09 7.53
N GLY A 58 7.17 -26.61 7.95
CA GLY A 58 6.96 -25.21 8.28
C GLY A 58 7.84 -24.72 9.42
N ASP A 59 8.02 -25.52 10.48
CA ASP A 59 8.90 -25.22 11.60
C ASP A 59 10.38 -25.19 11.20
N ASP A 60 10.84 -26.15 10.39
CA ASP A 60 12.21 -26.19 9.87
C ASP A 60 12.49 -24.95 9.00
N MET A 61 11.57 -24.61 8.10
CA MET A 61 11.65 -23.40 7.29
C MET A 61 11.63 -22.13 8.13
N ARG A 62 10.85 -22.09 9.24
CA ARG A 62 10.86 -20.97 10.19
C ARG A 62 12.18 -20.88 10.96
N ALA A 63 12.73 -22.02 11.39
CA ALA A 63 13.99 -22.09 12.12
C ALA A 63 15.18 -21.64 11.25
N LYS A 64 15.16 -21.98 9.96
CA LYS A 64 16.16 -21.56 8.97
C LYS A 64 16.06 -20.08 8.58
N ARG A 65 14.93 -19.41 8.83
CA ARG A 65 14.82 -17.97 8.55
C ARG A 65 15.66 -17.19 9.54
N ASN A 66 16.51 -16.32 9.00
CA ASN A 66 17.29 -15.38 9.80
C ASN A 66 16.36 -14.49 10.62
N LYS A 67 16.47 -14.60 11.96
CA LYS A 67 15.82 -13.68 12.89
C LYS A 67 16.29 -12.26 12.59
N ARG A 68 15.35 -11.31 12.51
CA ARG A 68 15.64 -9.88 12.34
C ARG A 68 15.23 -9.10 13.59
N ASN A 69 15.86 -7.97 13.82
CA ASN A 69 15.46 -7.03 14.87
C ASN A 69 14.40 -6.10 14.32
N CYS A 70 13.30 -5.89 15.07
CA CYS A 70 12.29 -4.91 14.70
C CYS A 70 12.88 -3.50 14.76
N LYS A 71 12.72 -2.71 13.67
CA LYS A 71 13.22 -1.32 13.61
C LYS A 71 12.67 -0.40 14.71
N VAL A 72 11.46 -0.66 15.21
CA VAL A 72 10.80 0.20 16.21
C VAL A 72 11.06 -0.24 17.65
N CYS A 73 10.89 -1.53 17.97
CA CYS A 73 11.01 -2.01 19.35
C CYS A 73 12.28 -2.82 19.64
N GLY A 74 13.13 -3.08 18.64
CA GLY A 74 14.36 -3.87 18.76
C GLY A 74 14.16 -5.38 18.94
N LYS A 75 12.95 -5.87 19.21
CA LYS A 75 12.68 -7.31 19.45
C LYS A 75 13.05 -8.17 18.24
N ARG A 76 13.66 -9.33 18.50
CA ARG A 76 13.93 -10.35 17.49
C ARG A 76 12.64 -11.01 17.02
N PHE A 77 12.44 -11.14 15.73
CA PHE A 77 11.27 -11.80 15.14
C PHE A 77 11.64 -12.58 13.87
N PHE A 78 10.76 -13.50 13.45
CA PHE A 78 10.88 -14.24 12.20
C PHE A 78 10.06 -13.55 11.12
N PRO A 79 10.69 -13.01 10.07
CA PRO A 79 9.95 -12.34 9.00
C PRO A 79 9.14 -13.35 8.18
N THR A 80 7.89 -13.02 7.86
CA THR A 80 7.01 -13.83 7.00
C THR A 80 7.44 -13.77 5.54
N ASN A 81 8.00 -12.62 5.11
CA ASN A 81 8.58 -12.39 3.80
C ASN A 81 9.90 -11.59 3.91
N GLU A 82 10.70 -11.57 2.85
CA GLU A 82 12.01 -10.91 2.85
C GLU A 82 11.96 -9.40 3.09
N GLY A 83 10.82 -8.75 2.84
CA GLY A 83 10.61 -7.31 3.03
C GLY A 83 10.10 -6.92 4.42
N GLN A 84 9.82 -7.87 5.32
CA GLN A 84 9.25 -7.55 6.62
C GLN A 84 10.31 -6.96 7.57
N VAL A 85 10.10 -5.71 7.98
CA VAL A 85 10.99 -4.93 8.87
C VAL A 85 10.48 -4.84 10.31
N TYR A 86 9.18 -5.04 10.52
CA TYR A 86 8.52 -4.89 11.81
C TYR A 86 8.01 -6.22 12.34
N CYS A 87 8.10 -6.43 13.65
CA CYS A 87 7.62 -7.66 14.30
C CYS A 87 6.08 -7.79 14.29
N GLY A 88 5.34 -6.73 13.97
CA GLY A 88 3.89 -6.75 13.89
C GLY A 88 3.29 -5.42 13.45
N LEU A 89 1.96 -5.39 13.34
CA LEU A 89 1.16 -4.23 12.90
C LEU A 89 1.40 -2.99 13.78
N LYS A 90 1.41 -3.16 15.10
CA LYS A 90 1.64 -2.06 16.05
C LYS A 90 2.95 -1.30 15.76
N CYS A 91 4.08 -2.01 15.68
CA CYS A 91 5.37 -1.38 15.37
C CYS A 91 5.41 -0.74 13.98
N ARG A 92 4.76 -1.34 12.98
CA ARG A 92 4.65 -0.73 11.65
C ARG A 92 3.88 0.59 11.71
N ASP A 93 2.78 0.62 12.45
CA ASP A 93 1.93 1.80 12.56
C ASP A 93 2.57 2.87 13.45
N ASP A 94 3.33 2.48 14.47
CA ASP A 94 4.18 3.38 15.26
C ASP A 94 5.27 4.02 14.38
N ASP A 95 5.96 3.27 13.52
CA ASP A 95 6.94 3.83 12.57
C ASP A 95 6.28 4.84 11.61
N LYS A 96 5.06 4.54 11.12
CA LYS A 96 4.29 5.48 10.29
C LYS A 96 3.87 6.74 11.03
N ARG A 97 3.73 6.68 12.35
CA ARG A 97 3.39 7.81 13.22
C ARG A 97 4.62 8.64 13.60
N ILE A 98 5.82 8.06 13.54
CA ILE A 98 7.06 8.82 13.70
C ILE A 98 7.16 9.81 12.54
N ARG A 99 6.84 11.06 12.84
CA ARG A 99 6.96 12.16 11.90
C ARG A 99 8.04 13.10 12.38
N TRP A 100 9.00 13.32 11.50
CA TRP A 100 10.09 14.25 11.74
C TRP A 100 9.54 15.66 11.96
N PRO A 101 10.01 16.37 13.00
CA PRO A 101 9.69 17.77 13.17
C PRO A 101 10.04 18.57 11.90
N LYS A 102 9.18 19.51 11.52
CA LYS A 102 9.37 20.41 10.39
C LYS A 102 9.31 21.85 10.86
N VAL A 103 9.95 22.76 10.13
CA VAL A 103 9.82 24.21 10.35
C VAL A 103 8.59 24.72 9.59
N CYS A 104 7.72 25.48 10.24
CA CYS A 104 6.57 26.09 9.58
C CYS A 104 7.01 27.19 8.61
N LEU A 105 6.58 27.10 7.34
CA LEU A 105 6.94 28.09 6.30
C LEU A 105 6.38 29.51 6.52
N VAL A 106 5.50 29.71 7.50
CA VAL A 106 4.82 30.99 7.72
C VAL A 106 5.30 31.68 8.99
N CYS A 107 5.48 30.94 10.08
CA CYS A 107 5.91 31.51 11.36
C CYS A 107 7.28 31.04 11.84
N GLY A 108 7.94 30.10 11.15
CA GLY A 108 9.27 29.59 11.52
C GLY A 108 9.31 28.63 12.71
N ILE A 109 8.17 28.35 13.37
CA ILE A 109 8.14 27.43 14.53
C ILE A 109 8.27 25.98 14.07
N THR A 110 9.10 25.21 14.79
CA THR A 110 9.22 23.75 14.61
C THR A 110 7.98 23.03 15.15
N PHE A 111 7.39 22.13 14.35
CA PHE A 111 6.19 21.38 14.71
C PHE A 111 6.24 19.94 14.22
N ARG A 112 5.50 19.03 14.88
CA ARG A 112 5.29 17.66 14.39
C ARG A 112 4.06 17.62 13.48
N PRO A 113 4.20 17.30 12.18
CA PRO A 113 3.08 17.37 11.27
C PRO A 113 2.04 16.24 11.52
N HIS A 114 0.76 16.50 11.22
CA HIS A 114 -0.29 15.47 11.20
C HIS A 114 -0.39 14.75 9.84
N GLN A 115 0.23 15.25 8.79
CA GLN A 115 0.33 14.55 7.50
C GLN A 115 1.73 14.79 6.91
N VAL A 116 2.26 13.86 6.13
CA VAL A 116 3.63 13.98 5.59
C VAL A 116 3.75 15.23 4.70
N GLU A 117 2.66 15.66 4.08
CA GLU A 117 2.56 16.81 3.19
C GLU A 117 2.30 18.13 3.94
N GLN A 118 2.05 18.10 5.25
CA GLN A 118 1.79 19.31 6.02
C GLN A 118 3.06 20.16 6.13
N VAL A 119 2.96 21.42 5.72
CA VAL A 119 4.06 22.42 5.71
C VAL A 119 3.85 23.59 6.67
N THR A 120 2.68 23.66 7.32
CA THR A 120 2.33 24.72 8.27
C THR A 120 1.91 24.13 9.61
N CYS A 121 2.28 24.78 10.72
CA CYS A 121 2.03 24.27 12.06
C CYS A 121 0.55 24.32 12.48
N SER A 122 -0.24 25.21 11.88
CA SER A 122 -1.62 25.48 12.30
C SER A 122 -2.53 25.82 11.12
N ARG A 123 -3.86 25.76 11.34
CA ARG A 123 -4.86 26.23 10.37
C ARG A 123 -4.71 27.71 10.06
N ALA A 124 -4.27 28.54 11.02
CA ALA A 124 -4.02 29.96 10.82
C ALA A 124 -2.87 30.19 9.84
N CYS A 125 -1.73 29.51 10.04
CA CYS A 125 -0.59 29.56 9.13
C CYS A 125 -0.95 29.00 7.74
N LYS A 126 -1.71 27.90 7.67
CA LYS A 126 -2.23 27.39 6.38
C LYS A 126 -3.05 28.45 5.66
N GLY A 127 -3.95 29.13 6.39
CA GLY A 127 -4.77 30.21 5.84
C GLY A 127 -3.95 31.43 5.40
N GLN A 128 -2.84 31.75 6.06
CA GLN A 128 -1.90 32.78 5.63
C GLN A 128 -1.14 32.36 4.37
N MET A 129 -0.66 31.12 4.30
CA MET A 129 0.06 30.58 3.13
C MET A 129 -0.82 30.48 1.88
N GLN A 130 -2.09 30.13 2.04
CA GLN A 130 -3.05 30.03 0.93
C GLN A 130 -3.53 31.40 0.41
N ARG A 131 -3.18 32.52 1.06
CA ARG A 131 -3.53 33.86 0.57
C ARG A 131 -2.61 34.26 -0.56
N THR A 132 -3.06 34.02 -1.78
CA THR A 132 -2.38 34.46 -3.01
C THR A 132 -2.73 35.89 -3.41
N VAL A 133 -3.85 36.43 -2.91
CA VAL A 133 -4.28 37.78 -3.30
C VAL A 133 -3.50 38.84 -2.50
N PRO A 134 -2.85 39.80 -3.17
CA PRO A 134 -2.12 40.88 -2.50
C PRO A 134 -3.07 41.82 -1.77
N ASP A 135 -2.52 42.57 -0.81
CA ASP A 135 -3.26 43.62 -0.11
C ASP A 135 -3.66 44.72 -1.09
N ARG A 136 -4.82 45.34 -0.86
CA ARG A 136 -5.39 46.38 -1.73
C ARG A 136 -5.93 47.53 -0.91
N THR A 137 -5.93 48.72 -1.50
CA THR A 137 -6.58 49.89 -0.92
C THR A 137 -8.08 49.84 -1.16
N CYS A 138 -8.89 50.04 -0.12
CA CYS A 138 -10.34 50.01 -0.22
C CYS A 138 -10.87 51.24 -0.97
N ILE A 139 -11.65 51.03 -2.03
CA ILE A 139 -12.25 52.14 -2.82
C ILE A 139 -13.28 52.99 -2.06
N GLY A 140 -13.82 52.49 -0.94
CA GLY A 140 -14.86 53.18 -0.15
C GLY A 140 -14.30 54.03 1.01
N CYS A 141 -13.24 53.56 1.68
CA CYS A 141 -12.66 54.24 2.85
C CYS A 141 -11.15 54.54 2.74
N GLY A 142 -10.47 54.07 1.71
CA GLY A 142 -9.02 54.28 1.52
C GLY A 142 -8.11 53.40 2.37
N GLN A 143 -8.62 52.59 3.30
CA GLN A 143 -7.78 51.73 4.13
C GLN A 143 -7.23 50.54 3.34
N VAL A 144 -5.97 50.17 3.57
CA VAL A 144 -5.38 48.93 3.06
C VAL A 144 -6.06 47.76 3.74
N PHE A 145 -6.56 46.81 2.95
CA PHE A 145 -7.21 45.61 3.43
C PHE A 145 -6.78 44.40 2.60
N ARG A 146 -6.94 43.22 3.19
CA ARG A 146 -6.57 41.96 2.56
C ARG A 146 -7.81 41.26 1.97
N PRO A 147 -8.05 41.31 0.65
CA PRO A 147 -9.25 40.76 0.04
C PRO A 147 -9.32 39.23 0.17
N LYS A 148 -10.53 38.69 0.37
CA LYS A 148 -10.77 37.23 0.40
C LYS A 148 -10.87 36.62 -1.01
N ARG A 149 -11.16 37.44 -2.01
CA ARG A 149 -11.32 37.04 -3.43
C ARG A 149 -10.69 38.11 -4.32
N ALA A 150 -10.13 37.71 -5.47
CA ALA A 150 -9.48 38.62 -6.40
C ALA A 150 -10.39 39.76 -6.92
N ALA A 151 -11.71 39.54 -6.98
CA ALA A 151 -12.68 40.55 -7.41
C ALA A 151 -13.09 41.55 -6.30
N GLN A 152 -12.69 41.33 -5.05
CA GLN A 152 -13.09 42.20 -3.94
C GLN A 152 -12.30 43.51 -3.98
N THR A 153 -13.02 44.64 -4.09
CA THR A 153 -12.44 46.00 -4.18
C THR A 153 -12.68 46.86 -2.93
N ALA A 154 -13.54 46.41 -2.01
CA ALA A 154 -13.84 47.10 -0.76
C ALA A 154 -13.67 46.20 0.47
N CYS A 155 -13.24 46.80 1.59
CA CYS A 155 -12.95 46.08 2.84
C CYS A 155 -14.21 45.53 3.52
N SER A 156 -15.37 46.15 3.30
CA SER A 156 -16.65 45.80 3.92
C SER A 156 -17.83 46.02 2.97
N LYS A 157 -18.99 45.45 3.32
CA LYS A 157 -20.25 45.66 2.59
C LYS A 157 -20.66 47.13 2.56
N SER A 158 -20.45 47.87 3.66
CA SER A 158 -20.76 49.31 3.72
C SER A 158 -19.85 50.13 2.78
N CYS A 159 -18.56 49.84 2.73
CA CYS A 159 -17.65 50.50 1.78
C CYS A 159 -17.97 50.17 0.32
N ALA A 160 -18.38 48.93 0.04
CA ALA A 160 -18.84 48.54 -1.29
C ALA A 160 -20.08 49.33 -1.73
N MET A 161 -21.04 49.56 -0.82
CA MET A 161 -22.24 50.37 -1.10
C MET A 161 -21.89 51.84 -1.32
N LYS A 162 -21.05 52.45 -0.47
CA LYS A 162 -20.57 53.84 -0.65
C LYS A 162 -19.90 54.04 -2.01
N ALA A 163 -19.08 53.08 -2.43
CA ALA A 163 -18.40 53.14 -3.72
C ALA A 163 -19.35 53.00 -4.93
N ARG A 164 -20.49 52.32 -4.77
CA ARG A 164 -21.54 52.25 -5.81
C ARG A 164 -22.29 53.58 -5.94
N MET A 165 -22.60 54.23 -4.82
CA MET A 165 -23.30 55.52 -4.83
C MET A 165 -22.49 56.66 -5.46
N ARG A 166 -21.14 56.59 -5.43
CA ARG A 166 -20.27 57.59 -6.07
C ARG A 166 -20.17 57.46 -7.60
N LYS A 167 -20.73 56.39 -8.20
CA LYS A 167 -20.63 56.08 -9.63
C LYS A 167 -21.92 56.33 -10.43
N GLY A 168 -23.02 56.65 -9.75
CA GLY A 168 -24.28 57.09 -10.37
C GLY A 168 -24.40 58.59 -10.24
#